data_AF-A0A8C2RR68-F1
#
_entry.id   AF-A0A8C2RR68-F1
#
_cell.length_a   1.000
_cell.length_b   1.000
_cell.length_c   1.000
_cell.angle_alpha   90.00
_cell.angle_beta   90.00
_cell.angle_gamma   90.00
#
_symmetry.space_group_name_H-M   'P 1'
#
loop_
_entity.id
_entity.type
_entity.pdbx_description
1 polymer ?
#
loop_
_entity_poly.entity_id
_entity_poly.type
_entity_poly.pdbx_seq_one_letter_code
_entity_poly.pdbx_strand_id
1 'polypeptide(L)'
;SSSFPQRALEQKFLQDITGAEKYFIGLLYQPVEKKWRWINNAEFNNVVTNPIQNFHCVTIGLTKTYDAASCNITYRWICEKKAQ
;
A
#
# COMPACT_ATOMS: atom_id res chain seq x y z
N SER A 1 -18.89 -0.22 -1.28
CA SER A 1 -18.17 0.11 -0.04
C SER A 1 -16.70 -0.08 -0.31
N SER A 2 -15.96 1.01 -0.50
CA SER A 2 -14.55 0.96 -0.88
C SER A 2 -13.84 2.00 -0.04
N SER A 3 -12.84 1.57 0.75
CA SER A 3 -11.99 2.46 1.53
C SER A 3 -10.63 1.79 1.62
N PHE A 4 -9.65 2.53 1.11
CA PHE A 4 -8.18 2.44 1.03
C PHE A 4 -7.75 3.78 0.45
N PRO A 5 -6.47 4.24 0.50
CA PRO A 5 -6.07 5.56 0.01
C PRO A 5 -6.22 5.69 -1.52
N GLN A 6 -7.46 5.72 -1.97
CA GLN A 6 -7.95 5.98 -3.31
C GLN A 6 -8.18 7.49 -3.44
N ARG A 7 -8.28 8.20 -2.32
CA ARG A 7 -8.40 9.66 -2.24
C ARG A 7 -7.08 10.28 -1.80
N ALA A 8 -6.72 11.40 -2.43
CA ALA A 8 -5.50 12.14 -2.12
C ALA A 8 -5.41 12.57 -0.64
N LEU A 9 -6.54 12.87 0.00
CA LEU A 9 -6.58 13.26 1.42
C LEU A 9 -6.23 12.11 2.35
N GLU A 10 -6.73 10.90 2.09
CA GLU A 10 -6.40 9.71 2.88
C GLU A 10 -4.93 9.37 2.74
N GLN A 11 -4.38 9.45 1.53
CA GLN A 11 -2.95 9.23 1.32
C GLN A 11 -2.10 10.26 2.07
N LYS A 12 -2.48 11.54 2.04
CA LYS A 12 -1.77 12.59 2.79
C LYS A 12 -1.86 12.34 4.30
N PHE A 13 -3.04 12.02 4.81
CA PHE A 13 -3.24 11.71 6.22
C PHE A 13 -2.36 10.53 6.67
N LEU A 14 -2.35 9.43 5.90
CA LEU A 14 -1.51 8.28 6.21
C LEU A 14 -0.02 8.66 6.23
N GLN A 15 0.44 9.43 5.24
CA GLN A 15 1.83 9.89 5.20
C GLN A 15 2.20 10.77 6.41
N ASP A 16 1.30 11.67 6.81
CA ASP A 16 1.53 12.57 7.94
C ASP A 16 1.61 11.80 9.28
N ILE A 17 0.88 10.69 9.45
CA ILE A 17 0.91 9.88 10.69
C ILE A 17 2.03 8.83 10.72
N THR A 18 2.55 8.40 9.57
CA THR A 18 3.55 7.32 9.51
C THR A 18 4.98 7.78 9.82
N GLY A 19 5.26 9.08 9.74
CA GLY A 19 6.57 9.62 10.07
C GLY A 19 7.71 8.97 9.27
N ALA A 20 8.73 8.45 9.96
CA ALA A 20 9.93 7.88 9.35
C ALA A 20 9.96 6.34 9.28
N GLU A 21 8.87 5.64 9.61
CA GLU A 21 8.80 4.19 9.55
C GLU A 21 8.07 3.67 8.30
N LYS A 22 8.32 2.41 7.93
CA LYS A 22 7.62 1.74 6.84
C LYS A 22 6.42 0.95 7.38
N TYR A 23 5.28 1.13 6.72
CA TYR A 23 4.05 0.44 7.05
C TYR A 23 3.52 -0.31 5.85
N PHE A 24 3.27 -1.60 6.01
CA PHE A 24 2.47 -2.37 5.06
C PHE A 24 1.04 -1.83 5.01
N ILE A 25 0.53 -1.81 3.79
CA ILE A 25 -0.87 -1.52 3.48
C ILE A 25 -1.48 -2.69 2.72
N GLY A 26 -2.80 -2.73 2.63
CA GLY A 26 -3.54 -3.79 1.95
C GLY A 26 -3.46 -3.74 0.42
N LEU A 27 -2.27 -3.56 -0.16
CA LEU A 27 -2.01 -3.54 -1.60
C LEU A 27 -1.02 -4.65 -1.97
N LEU A 28 -1.41 -5.48 -2.94
CA LEU A 28 -0.68 -6.68 -3.34
C LEU A 28 -0.49 -6.73 -4.85
N TYR A 29 0.64 -7.27 -5.30
CA TYR A 29 0.86 -7.60 -6.70
C TYR A 29 0.18 -8.92 -7.04
N GLN A 30 -0.57 -8.95 -8.13
CA GLN A 30 -1.17 -10.16 -8.68
C GLN A 30 -0.35 -10.63 -9.89
N PRO A 31 0.45 -11.72 -9.77
CA PRO A 31 1.34 -12.14 -10.84
C PRO A 31 0.63 -12.60 -12.11
N VAL A 32 -0.56 -13.19 -11.98
CA VAL A 32 -1.36 -13.69 -13.11
C VAL A 32 -1.86 -12.54 -13.98
N GLU A 33 -2.40 -11.49 -13.37
CA GLU A 33 -2.92 -10.32 -14.07
C GLU A 33 -1.85 -9.26 -14.35
N LYS A 34 -0.65 -9.43 -13.76
CA LYS A 34 0.47 -8.47 -13.77
C LYS A 34 0.07 -7.07 -13.30
N LYS A 35 -0.85 -6.99 -12.33
CA LYS A 35 -1.42 -5.74 -11.80
C LYS A 35 -1.33 -5.66 -10.29
N TRP A 36 -1.32 -4.44 -9.77
CA TRP A 36 -1.49 -4.18 -8.34
C TRP A 36 -2.97 -4.07 -8.01
N ARG A 37 -3.40 -4.73 -6.93
CA ARG A 37 -4.78 -4.67 -6.44
C ARG A 37 -4.82 -4.52 -4.93
N TRP A 38 -5.84 -3.81 -4.48
CA TRP A 38 -6.19 -3.78 -3.07
C TRP A 38 -6.67 -5.16 -2.62
N ILE A 39 -6.57 -5.46 -1.33
CA ILE A 39 -7.02 -6.73 -0.74
C ILE A 39 -8.52 -7.01 -0.93
N ASN A 40 -9.32 -6.00 -1.27
CA ASN A 40 -10.73 -6.13 -1.64
C ASN A 40 -10.95 -6.31 -3.16
N ASN A 41 -9.90 -6.63 -3.92
CA ASN A 41 -9.89 -6.77 -5.37
C ASN A 41 -10.11 -5.48 -6.19
N ALA A 42 -10.19 -4.31 -5.53
CA ALA A 42 -10.27 -3.04 -6.23
C ALA A 42 -8.97 -2.75 -7.00
N GLU A 43 -9.10 -2.13 -8.18
CA GLU A 43 -7.96 -1.77 -9.02
C GLU A 43 -7.13 -0.64 -8.38
N PHE A 44 -5.82 -0.73 -8.52
CA PHE A 44 -4.89 0.31 -8.11
C PHE A 44 -4.48 1.15 -9.32
N ASN A 45 -4.81 2.45 -9.27
CA ASN A 45 -4.61 3.37 -10.40
C ASN A 45 -3.39 4.30 -10.22
N ASN A 46 -2.53 4.02 -9.24
CA ASN A 46 -1.32 4.82 -8.98
C ASN A 46 -0.06 4.05 -9.39
N VAL A 47 1.10 4.68 -9.24
CA VAL A 47 2.41 4.08 -9.55
C VAL A 47 3.05 3.51 -8.28
N VAL A 48 3.55 2.28 -8.36
CA VAL A 48 4.41 1.67 -7.35
C VAL A 48 5.88 1.90 -7.74
N THR A 49 6.67 2.44 -6.81
CA THR A 49 8.10 2.68 -6.96
C THR A 49 8.92 1.44 -6.56
N ASN A 50 10.12 1.34 -7.13
CA ASN A 50 11.07 0.24 -6.89
C ASN A 50 10.50 -1.17 -7.08
N PRO A 51 9.79 -1.48 -8.20
CA PRO A 51 9.28 -2.83 -8.45
C PRO A 51 10.44 -3.80 -8.71
N ILE A 52 10.94 -4.44 -7.66
CA ILE A 52 11.95 -5.49 -7.73
C ILE A 52 11.26 -6.83 -8.00
N GLN A 53 11.90 -7.71 -8.78
CA GLN A 53 11.39 -9.07 -8.99
C GLN A 53 11.14 -9.76 -7.64
N ASN A 54 9.97 -10.40 -7.50
CA ASN A 54 9.49 -11.07 -6.29
C ASN A 54 9.05 -10.16 -5.13
N PHE A 55 8.94 -8.84 -5.33
CA PHE A 55 8.32 -7.95 -4.35
C PHE A 55 6.83 -7.81 -4.65
N HIS A 56 6.01 -8.51 -3.86
CA HIS A 56 4.56 -8.59 -4.09
C HIS A 56 3.73 -7.81 -3.06
N CYS A 57 4.37 -7.15 -2.09
CA CYS A 57 3.72 -6.33 -1.07
C CYS A 57 4.12 -4.86 -1.23
N VAL A 58 3.37 -3.94 -0.62
CA VAL A 58 3.65 -2.50 -0.70
C VAL A 58 3.73 -1.87 0.68
N THR A 59 4.69 -0.96 0.84
CA THR A 59 4.84 -0.12 2.03
C THR A 59 4.70 1.36 1.72
N ILE A 60 4.26 2.14 2.71
CA ILE A 60 4.28 3.61 2.73
C ILE A 60 4.99 4.15 3.97
N GLY A 61 5.27 5.45 4.02
CA GLY A 61 5.70 6.19 5.22
C GLY A 61 7.06 6.86 5.06
N LEU A 62 8.15 6.11 5.29
CA LEU A 62 9.54 6.61 5.12
C LEU A 62 9.72 7.44 3.84
N THR A 63 9.03 7.06 2.76
CA THR A 63 8.93 7.81 1.51
C THR A 63 7.50 8.28 1.29
N LYS A 64 7.34 9.34 0.48
CA LYS A 64 6.02 9.84 0.05
C LYS A 64 5.39 8.99 -1.07
N THR A 65 5.94 7.82 -1.35
CA THR A 65 5.56 6.95 -2.47
C THR A 65 5.03 5.60 -1.98
N TYR A 66 4.45 4.83 -2.90
CA TYR A 66 4.10 3.42 -2.68
C TYR A 66 5.30 2.56 -3.07
N ASP A 67 6.05 2.05 -2.11
CA ASP A 67 7.25 1.26 -2.40
C ASP A 67 6.94 -0.23 -2.40
N ALA A 68 7.35 -0.93 -3.47
CA ALA A 68 7.32 -2.38 -3.48
C ALA A 68 8.27 -2.94 -2.41
N ALA A 69 7.83 -3.99 -1.74
CA ALA A 69 8.57 -4.65 -0.68
C ALA A 69 8.38 -6.17 -0.75
N SER A 70 9.36 -6.89 -0.20
CA SER A 70 9.23 -8.33 0.05
C SER A 70 8.17 -8.57 1.13
N CYS A 71 7.23 -9.47 0.85
CA CYS A 71 6.21 -9.89 1.81
C CYS A 71 6.77 -10.69 2.99
N ASN A 72 8.01 -11.19 2.87
CA ASN A 72 8.65 -12.02 3.91
C ASN A 72 9.39 -11.19 4.98
N ILE A 73 9.43 -9.86 4.84
CA ILE A 73 10.04 -8.96 5.82
C ILE A 73 8.99 -8.53 6.84
N THR A 74 9.41 -8.34 8.08
CA THR A 74 8.54 -7.78 9.12
C THR A 74 8.63 -6.25 9.14
N TYR A 75 7.53 -5.59 8.76
CA TYR A 75 7.29 -4.17 9.00
C TYR A 75 6.00 -3.99 9.80
N ARG A 76 5.76 -2.77 10.30
CA ARG A 76 4.46 -2.42 10.89
C ARG A 76 3.38 -2.43 9.81
N TRP A 77 2.11 -2.39 10.19
CA TRP A 77 0.99 -2.38 9.25
C TRP A 77 -0.08 -1.38 9.66
N ILE A 78 -0.86 -0.91 8.68
CA ILE A 78 -2.02 -0.06 8.91
C ILE A 78 -3.27 -0.83 8.51
N CYS A 79 -4.19 -0.94 9.45
CA CYS A 79 -5.51 -1.52 9.21
C CYS A 79 -6.55 -0.41 9.05
N GLU A 80 -7.57 -0.67 8.25
CA GLU A 80 -8.69 0.24 8.04
C GLU A 80 -10.02 -0.45 8.36
N LYS A 81 -10.93 0.30 8.97
CA LYS A 81 -12.33 -0.08 9.18
C LYS A 81 -13.21 1.15 8.98
N LYS A 82 -14.50 0.93 8.72
CA LYS A 82 -15.47 2.03 8.66
C LYS A 82 -15.60 2.72 10.02
N ALA A 83 -15.68 4.05 10.00
CA ALA A 83 -16.13 4.82 11.15
C ALA A 83 -17.60 4.48 11.45
N GLN A 84 -17.95 4.44 12.73
CA GLN A 84 -19.28 4.09 13.23
C GLN A 84 -20.07 5.36 13.54
#